data_AF-A0A7C5GQ72-F1
#
_entry.id   AF-A0A7C5GQ72-F1
#
_cell.length_a   1.000
_cell.length_b   1.000
_cell.length_c   1.000
_cell.angle_alpha   90.00
_cell.angle_beta   90.00
_cell.angle_gamma   90.00
#
_symmetry.space_group_name_H-M   'P 1'
#
loop_
_entity.id
_entity.type
_entity.pdbx_description
1 polymer ?
#
loop_
_entity_poly.entity_id
_entity_poly.type
_entity_poly.pdbx_seq_one_letter_code
_entity_poly.pdbx_strand_id
1 'polypeptide(L)'
;MQQQNKHKTGTPPYLSAAMLGLTGLLLCLSTNVWALPNAFKAHYSVESKGLSLGNISSELHYKDKQYDYQRTTQATGLAALFSGDRLSEHSKGIVSDTQF
;
A
#
# COMPACT_ATOMS: atom_id res chain seq x y z
N MET A 1 58.03 10.37 48.29
CA MET A 1 57.31 10.98 47.15
C MET A 1 56.83 9.85 46.25
N GLN A 2 55.50 9.70 46.06
CA GLN A 2 54.85 9.18 44.85
C GLN A 2 53.34 9.06 45.14
N GLN A 3 52.57 10.04 44.65
CA GLN A 3 51.11 9.98 44.59
C GLN A 3 50.72 9.25 43.30
N GLN A 4 50.04 8.10 43.42
CA GLN A 4 49.36 7.47 42.29
C GLN A 4 47.98 8.12 42.09
N ASN A 5 47.85 8.94 41.04
CA ASN A 5 46.58 9.43 40.53
C ASN A 5 45.78 8.27 39.90
N LYS A 6 44.71 7.83 40.56
CA LYS A 6 43.67 6.99 39.93
C LYS A 6 42.62 7.90 39.30
N HIS A 7 42.78 8.21 38.02
CA HIS A 7 41.67 8.73 37.21
C HIS A 7 40.65 7.60 37.03
N LYS A 8 39.59 7.59 37.84
CA LYS A 8 38.38 6.82 37.55
C LYS A 8 37.64 7.54 36.43
N THR A 9 37.83 7.11 35.19
CA THR A 9 36.92 7.43 34.09
C THR A 9 35.68 6.55 34.23
N GLY A 10 34.74 6.99 35.08
CA GLY A 10 33.39 6.45 35.09
C GLY A 10 32.70 6.89 33.81
N THR A 11 32.54 5.99 32.84
CA THR A 11 31.57 6.18 31.77
C THR A 11 30.19 6.23 32.41
N PRO A 12 29.43 7.31 32.20
CA PRO A 12 28.14 7.44 32.84
C PRO A 12 27.09 6.52 32.16
N PRO A 13 26.25 5.81 32.94
CA PRO A 13 25.29 4.82 32.41
C PRO A 13 24.06 5.44 31.70
N TYR A 14 23.99 6.77 31.55
CA TYR A 14 22.80 7.45 31.03
C TYR A 14 22.62 7.38 29.50
N LEU A 15 23.63 6.92 28.75
CA LEU A 15 23.49 6.67 27.31
C LEU A 15 22.57 5.48 26.97
N SER A 16 22.21 4.64 27.95
CA SER A 16 21.40 3.44 27.71
C SER A 16 19.89 3.69 27.92
N ALA A 17 19.48 4.29 29.04
CA ALA A 17 18.06 4.37 29.41
C ALA A 17 17.26 5.38 28.57
N ALA A 18 17.82 6.57 28.31
CA ALA A 18 17.14 7.59 27.51
C ALA A 18 17.03 7.17 26.03
N MET A 19 18.05 6.49 25.52
CA MET A 19 18.06 5.99 24.15
C MET A 19 17.09 4.82 23.97
N LEU A 20 17.04 3.87 24.92
CA LEU A 20 16.05 2.79 24.94
C LEU A 20 14.62 3.33 25.05
N GLY A 21 14.39 4.36 25.87
CA GLY A 21 13.09 5.02 25.98
C GLY A 21 12.66 5.71 24.68
N LEU A 22 13.59 6.41 24.02
CA LEU A 22 13.34 7.05 22.73
C LEU A 22 13.06 6.02 21.63
N THR A 23 13.84 4.94 21.55
CA THR A 23 13.61 3.86 20.57
C THR A 23 12.27 3.16 20.81
N GLY A 24 11.90 2.91 22.06
CA GLY A 24 10.58 2.36 22.41
C GLY A 24 9.44 3.28 21.99
N LEU A 25 9.59 4.60 22.20
CA LEU A 25 8.60 5.57 21.77
C LEU A 25 8.48 5.66 20.24
N LEU A 26 9.60 5.59 19.51
CA LEU A 26 9.60 5.58 18.04
C LEU A 26 8.96 4.32 17.46
N LEU A 27 9.14 3.15 18.09
CA LEU A 27 8.51 1.90 17.68
C LEU A 27 6.99 1.90 17.91
N CYS A 28 6.49 2.59 18.93
CA CYS A 28 5.05 2.76 19.13
C CYS A 28 4.42 3.68 18.08
N LEU A 29 5.16 4.69 17.60
CA LEU A 29 4.71 5.66 16.61
C LEU A 29 4.71 5.12 15.16
N SER A 30 5.36 3.98 14.88
CA SER A 30 5.47 3.41 13.54
C SER A 30 4.30 2.52 13.11
N THR A 31 3.26 2.37 13.92
CA THR A 31 2.18 1.39 13.70
C THR A 31 1.04 1.86 12.80
N ASN A 32 1.27 2.83 11.91
CA ASN A 32 0.30 3.13 10.86
C ASN A 32 0.38 2.06 9.76
N VAL A 33 -0.14 0.86 10.06
CA VAL A 33 -0.53 -0.10 9.03
C VAL A 33 -1.77 0.48 8.38
N TRP A 34 -1.58 1.13 7.23
CA TRP A 34 -2.69 1.52 6.37
C TRP A 34 -3.29 0.23 5.83
N ALA A 35 -4.35 -0.26 6.49
CA ALA A 35 -5.15 -1.33 5.95
C ALA A 35 -5.66 -0.88 4.58
N LEU A 36 -5.41 -1.69 3.54
CA LEU A 36 -6.00 -1.43 2.24
C LEU A 36 -7.53 -1.34 2.41
N PRO A 37 -8.19 -0.39 1.74
CA PRO A 37 -9.65 -0.30 1.78
C PRO A 37 -10.28 -1.64 1.38
N ASN A 38 -11.29 -2.07 2.15
CA ASN A 38 -12.07 -3.27 1.85
C ASN A 38 -12.81 -3.18 0.50
N ALA A 39 -12.88 -1.99 -0.10
CA ALA A 39 -13.38 -1.82 -1.44
C ALA A 39 -12.59 -0.75 -2.18
N PHE A 40 -12.33 -0.99 -3.46
CA PHE A 40 -11.71 -0.04 -4.36
C PHE A 40 -12.58 0.15 -5.58
N LYS A 41 -12.71 1.40 -6.03
CA LYS A 41 -13.37 1.75 -7.29
C LYS A 41 -12.51 2.74 -8.04
N ALA A 42 -12.28 2.46 -9.32
CA ALA A 42 -11.58 3.37 -10.21
C ALA A 42 -12.22 3.48 -11.57
N HIS A 43 -12.10 4.68 -12.12
CA HIS A 43 -12.54 5.04 -13.45
C HIS A 43 -11.34 5.60 -14.21
N TYR A 44 -11.07 5.04 -15.38
CA TYR A 44 -9.97 5.45 -16.24
C TYR A 44 -10.53 5.89 -17.60
N SER A 45 -10.06 7.04 -18.08
CA SER A 45 -10.15 7.42 -19.49
C SER A 45 -8.87 6.95 -20.18
N VAL A 46 -9.00 6.28 -21.32
CA VAL A 46 -7.86 5.85 -22.14
C VAL A 46 -7.79 6.76 -23.35
N GLU A 47 -6.66 7.43 -23.50
CA GLU A 47 -6.40 8.38 -24.59
C GLU A 47 -5.08 8.04 -25.28
N SER A 48 -5.04 8.24 -26.60
CA SER A 48 -3.81 8.13 -27.39
C SER A 48 -3.73 9.28 -28.37
N LYS A 49 -2.65 10.07 -28.30
CA LYS A 49 -2.43 11.23 -29.17
C LYS A 49 -3.62 12.21 -29.19
N GLY A 50 -4.28 12.40 -28.04
CA GLY A 50 -5.47 13.25 -27.90
C GLY A 50 -6.78 12.63 -28.40
N LEU A 51 -6.77 11.36 -28.84
CA LEU A 51 -7.96 10.63 -29.22
C LEU A 51 -8.43 9.76 -28.06
N SER A 52 -9.69 9.93 -27.65
CA SER A 52 -10.35 9.04 -26.69
C SER A 52 -10.53 7.66 -27.32
N LEU A 53 -9.98 6.64 -26.68
CA LEU A 53 -10.09 5.24 -27.08
C LEU A 53 -11.17 4.51 -26.29
N GLY A 54 -11.45 4.93 -25.06
CA GLY A 54 -12.43 4.25 -24.23
C GLY A 54 -12.37 4.62 -22.78
N ASN A 55 -13.26 3.97 -22.02
CA ASN A 55 -13.32 4.07 -20.57
C ASN A 55 -13.17 2.69 -19.95
N ILE A 56 -12.53 2.64 -18.79
CA ILE A 56 -12.45 1.46 -17.94
C ILE A 56 -13.06 1.80 -16.58
N SER A 57 -13.97 0.96 -16.10
CA SER A 57 -14.47 1.00 -14.74
C SER A 57 -14.04 -0.29 -14.04
N SER A 58 -13.37 -0.17 -12.90
CA SER A 58 -12.89 -1.29 -12.10
C SER A 58 -13.44 -1.16 -10.68
N GLU A 59 -13.94 -2.26 -10.14
CA GLU A 59 -14.49 -2.33 -8.80
C GLU A 59 -14.02 -3.63 -8.14
N LEU A 60 -13.50 -3.50 -6.92
CA LEU A 60 -13.04 -4.61 -6.10
C LEU A 60 -13.72 -4.51 -4.75
N HIS A 61 -14.38 -5.58 -4.33
CA HIS A 61 -14.94 -5.72 -3.00
C HIS A 61 -14.21 -6.87 -2.30
N TYR A 62 -13.76 -6.62 -1.09
CA TYR A 62 -13.03 -7.57 -0.27
C TYR A 62 -13.71 -7.69 1.09
N LYS A 63 -14.14 -8.91 1.44
CA LYS A 63 -14.79 -9.19 2.71
C LYS A 63 -14.52 -10.63 3.11
N ASP A 64 -14.17 -10.86 4.38
CA ASP A 64 -14.04 -12.23 4.95
C ASP A 64 -13.12 -13.14 4.12
N LYS A 65 -11.97 -12.60 3.68
CA LYS A 65 -10.99 -13.25 2.77
C LYS A 65 -11.52 -13.58 1.37
N GLN A 66 -12.71 -13.13 1.01
CA GLN A 66 -13.27 -13.28 -0.31
C GLN A 66 -13.10 -11.99 -1.08
N TYR A 67 -12.78 -12.10 -2.36
CA TYR A 67 -12.79 -10.98 -3.28
C TYR A 67 -13.84 -11.18 -4.37
N ASP A 68 -14.48 -10.08 -4.73
CA ASP A 68 -15.33 -9.94 -5.91
C ASP A 68 -14.79 -8.75 -6.73
N TYR A 69 -14.26 -9.06 -7.91
CA TYR A 69 -13.66 -8.09 -8.82
C TYR A 69 -14.47 -8.01 -10.10
N GLN A 70 -14.94 -6.81 -10.42
CA GLN A 70 -15.61 -6.53 -11.68
C GLN A 70 -14.86 -5.44 -12.44
N ARG A 71 -14.65 -5.66 -13.74
CA ARG A 71 -14.12 -4.65 -14.64
C ARG A 71 -14.98 -4.56 -15.89
N THR A 72 -15.25 -3.35 -16.32
CA THR A 72 -15.87 -3.05 -17.61
C THR A 72 -14.91 -2.20 -18.42
N THR A 73 -14.65 -2.63 -19.66
CA THR A 73 -13.96 -1.83 -20.67
C THR A 73 -14.94 -1.52 -21.78
N GLN A 74 -15.03 -0.25 -22.18
CA GLN A 74 -15.88 0.20 -23.26
C GLN A 74 -15.09 1.10 -24.19
N ALA A 75 -14.97 0.72 -25.45
CA ALA A 75 -14.44 1.60 -26.48
C ALA A 75 -15.39 2.79 -26.72
N THR A 76 -14.83 3.96 -27.00
CA THR A 76 -15.61 5.18 -27.30
C THR A 76 -15.06 5.89 -28.54
N GLY A 77 -15.82 6.87 -29.06
CA GLY A 77 -15.39 7.69 -30.20
C GLY A 77 -15.06 6.86 -31.43
N LEU A 78 -13.91 7.11 -32.06
CA LEU A 78 -13.47 6.39 -33.24
C LEU A 78 -13.16 4.92 -32.96
N ALA A 79 -12.64 4.59 -31.78
CA ALA A 79 -12.34 3.20 -31.41
C ALA A 79 -13.61 2.33 -31.38
N ALA A 80 -14.76 2.91 -31.00
CA ALA A 80 -16.05 2.22 -31.02
C ALA A 80 -16.52 1.84 -32.43
N LEU A 81 -16.05 2.52 -33.49
CA LEU A 81 -16.38 2.16 -34.87
C LEU A 81 -15.69 0.88 -35.33
N PHE A 82 -14.55 0.53 -34.71
CA PHE A 82 -13.71 -0.60 -35.12
C PHE A 82 -13.83 -1.80 -34.18
N SER A 83 -13.98 -1.56 -32.88
CA SER A 83 -14.20 -2.64 -31.92
C SER A 83 -15.66 -2.77 -31.52
N GLY A 84 -16.37 -1.65 -31.26
CA GLY A 84 -17.76 -1.62 -30.76
C GLY A 84 -18.02 -2.30 -29.41
N ASP A 85 -17.10 -3.17 -29.00
CA ASP A 85 -17.32 -4.14 -27.96
C ASP A 85 -17.18 -3.55 -26.57
N ARG A 86 -18.07 -4.03 -25.71
CA ARG A 86 -17.97 -3.86 -24.27
C ARG A 86 -17.44 -5.17 -23.69
N LEU A 87 -16.26 -5.13 -23.11
CA LEU A 87 -15.69 -6.25 -22.41
C LEU A 87 -16.02 -6.15 -20.92
N SER A 88 -16.73 -7.14 -20.39
CA SER A 88 -16.95 -7.28 -18.96
C SER A 88 -16.12 -8.45 -18.43
N GLU A 89 -15.30 -8.18 -17.44
CA GLU A 89 -14.51 -9.18 -16.73
C GLU A 89 -15.06 -9.28 -15.31
N HIS A 90 -15.24 -10.52 -14.85
CA HIS A 90 -15.70 -10.81 -13.49
C HIS A 90 -14.82 -11.90 -12.92
N SER A 91 -14.25 -11.66 -11.74
CA SER A 91 -13.43 -12.62 -11.02
C SER A 91 -13.84 -12.67 -9.57
N LYS A 92 -13.95 -13.88 -9.03
CA LYS A 92 -14.28 -14.14 -7.63
C LYS A 92 -13.32 -15.16 -7.07
N GLY A 93 -12.91 -14.98 -5.83
CA GLY A 93 -12.04 -15.94 -5.20
C GLY A 93 -11.87 -15.74 -3.71
N ILE A 94 -11.11 -16.66 -3.12
CA ILE A 94 -10.73 -16.63 -1.71
C ILE A 94 -9.23 -16.35 -1.67
N VAL A 95 -8.84 -15.29 -0.98
CA VAL A 95 -7.44 -15.00 -0.67
C VAL A 95 -7.01 -15.97 0.41
N SER A 96 -6.19 -16.95 0.01
CA SER A 96 -5.48 -17.80 0.97
C SER A 96 -4.29 -17.01 1.52
N ASP A 97 -4.05 -17.09 2.83
CA ASP A 97 -2.87 -16.51 3.48
C ASP A 97 -1.61 -17.24 3.00
N THR A 98 -1.15 -16.92 1.81
CA THR A 98 0.21 -17.24 1.38
C THR A 98 1.06 -16.04 1.75
N GLN A 99 1.77 -16.15 2.87
CA GLN A 99 2.75 -15.15 3.30
C GLN A 99 3.81 -14.99 2.19
N PHE A 100 3.93 -13.76 1.67
CA PHE A 100 5.04 -13.34 0.81
C PHE A 100 6.09 -12.62 1.63
#